data_AF-A0A2E7DJ56-F1
#
_entry.id   AF-A0A2E7DJ56-F1
#
_cell.length_a   1.000
_cell.length_b   1.000
_cell.length_c   1.000
_cell.angle_alpha   90.00
_cell.angle_beta   90.00
_cell.angle_gamma   90.00
#
_symmetry.space_group_name_H-M   'P 1'
#
loop_
_entity.id
_entity.type
_entity.pdbx_description
1 polymer ?
#
loop_
_entity_poly.entity_id
_entity_poly.type
_entity_poly.pdbx_seq_one_letter_code
_entity_poly.pdbx_strand_id
1 'polypeptide(L)'
;MKKVSLDIWIQLIGMLSVLAGLIFVGLEMRLSQQIALAAQQQERASLVTEVIGSFAEANPPISFLDFIDENLDLSNQDIRAVAETYVYRIWMVYENDYLQYELGLMDEDIWQAKIASMRYVYSRCQYKEVTARALSFSSADLLTLLDDPNTRSCEE
;
A
#
# COMPACT_ATOMS: atom_id res chain seq x y z
N MET A 1 -54.65 -37.44 7.23
CA MET A 1 -53.47 -36.57 6.96
C MET A 1 -53.81 -35.68 5.76
N LYS A 2 -53.78 -34.34 5.91
CA LYS A 2 -54.04 -33.41 4.80
C LYS A 2 -52.92 -33.55 3.76
N LYS A 3 -53.26 -33.88 2.50
CA LYS A 3 -52.30 -33.84 1.39
C LYS A 3 -51.99 -32.38 1.10
N VAL A 4 -50.72 -31.99 1.24
CA VAL A 4 -50.24 -30.67 0.81
C VAL A 4 -50.44 -30.59 -0.71
N SER A 5 -51.03 -29.50 -1.20
CA SER A 5 -51.27 -29.33 -2.63
C SER A 5 -49.96 -29.19 -3.39
N LEU A 6 -49.93 -29.67 -4.63
CA LEU A 6 -48.76 -29.63 -5.50
C LEU A 6 -48.33 -28.17 -5.77
N ASP A 7 -49.28 -27.25 -5.78
CA ASP A 7 -49.08 -25.81 -5.90
C ASP A 7 -48.21 -25.22 -4.76
N ILE A 8 -48.47 -25.63 -3.51
CA ILE A 8 -47.67 -25.21 -2.34
C ILE A 8 -46.23 -25.73 -2.45
N TRP A 9 -46.03 -26.94 -2.99
CA TRP A 9 -44.68 -27.47 -3.22
C TRP A 9 -43.92 -26.70 -4.29
N ILE A 10 -44.58 -26.35 -5.40
CA ILE A 10 -43.98 -25.55 -6.47
C ILE A 10 -43.60 -24.16 -5.94
N GLN A 11 -44.48 -23.51 -5.18
CA GLN A 11 -44.20 -22.20 -4.58
C GLN A 11 -43.03 -22.27 -3.59
N LEU A 12 -42.98 -23.29 -2.74
CA LEU A 12 -41.88 -23.49 -1.79
C LEU A 12 -40.54 -23.63 -2.53
N ILE A 13 -40.48 -24.48 -3.57
CA ILE A 13 -39.28 -24.69 -4.37
C ILE A 13 -38.86 -23.41 -5.08
N GLY A 14 -39.82 -22.64 -5.62
CA GLY A 14 -39.56 -21.35 -6.26
C GLY A 14 -38.96 -20.31 -5.30
N MET A 15 -39.45 -20.22 -4.07
CA MET A 15 -38.84 -19.33 -3.06
C MET A 15 -37.47 -19.84 -2.61
N LEU A 16 -37.30 -21.17 -2.50
CA LEU A 16 -36.02 -21.78 -2.12
C LEU A 16 -34.95 -21.54 -3.18
N SER A 17 -35.30 -21.57 -4.47
CA SER A 17 -34.36 -21.33 -5.57
C SER A 17 -33.88 -19.88 -5.61
N VAL A 18 -34.75 -18.91 -5.33
CA VAL A 18 -34.37 -17.50 -5.19
C VAL A 18 -33.42 -17.31 -4.01
N LEU A 19 -33.73 -17.91 -2.85
CA LEU A 19 -32.86 -17.90 -1.68
C LEU A 19 -31.48 -18.50 -1.97
N ALA A 20 -31.43 -19.65 -2.64
CA ALA A 20 -30.19 -20.29 -3.05
C ALA A 20 -29.36 -19.40 -4.00
N GLY A 21 -30.04 -18.74 -4.96
CA GLY A 21 -29.40 -17.77 -5.86
C GLY A 21 -28.77 -16.59 -5.11
N LEU A 22 -29.48 -16.02 -4.13
CA LEU A 22 -28.96 -14.91 -3.32
C LEU A 22 -27.73 -15.33 -2.49
N ILE A 23 -27.73 -16.53 -1.92
CA ILE A 23 -26.58 -17.06 -1.18
C ILE A 23 -25.38 -17.24 -2.11
N PHE A 24 -25.59 -17.80 -3.30
CA PHE A 24 -24.53 -18.00 -4.29
C PHE A 24 -23.89 -16.66 -4.71
N VAL A 25 -24.71 -15.65 -5.02
CA VAL A 25 -24.21 -14.30 -5.34
C VAL A 25 -23.42 -13.71 -4.17
N GLY A 26 -23.91 -13.85 -2.93
CA GLY A 26 -23.19 -13.37 -1.74
C GLY A 26 -21.82 -14.02 -1.56
N LEU A 27 -21.71 -15.33 -1.83
CA LEU A 27 -20.43 -16.06 -1.80
C LEU A 27 -19.49 -15.61 -2.92
N GLU A 28 -20.00 -15.42 -4.13
CA GLU A 28 -19.23 -14.97 -5.29
C GLU A 28 -18.68 -13.55 -5.08
N MET A 29 -19.50 -12.63 -4.54
CA MET A 29 -19.05 -11.27 -4.22
C MET A 29 -17.93 -11.27 -3.17
N ARG A 30 -18.02 -12.11 -2.13
CA ARG A 30 -16.96 -12.25 -1.12
C ARG A 30 -15.67 -12.78 -1.75
N LEU A 31 -15.75 -13.80 -2.60
CA LEU A 31 -14.58 -14.34 -3.29
C LEU A 31 -13.96 -13.31 -4.23
N SER A 32 -14.79 -12.61 -5.02
CA SER A 32 -14.37 -11.55 -5.93
C SER A 32 -13.63 -10.43 -5.19
N GLN A 33 -14.16 -10.00 -4.04
CA GLN A 33 -13.49 -9.01 -3.18
C GLN A 33 -12.12 -9.51 -2.70
N GLN A 34 -12.01 -10.77 -2.25
CA GLN A 34 -10.74 -11.34 -1.82
C GLN A 34 -9.71 -11.40 -2.95
N ILE A 35 -10.13 -11.77 -4.16
CA ILE A 35 -9.25 -11.78 -5.34
C ILE A 35 -8.80 -10.37 -5.70
N ALA A 36 -9.70 -9.39 -5.69
CA ALA A 36 -9.38 -8.00 -5.98
C ALA A 36 -8.35 -7.44 -5.00
N LEU A 37 -8.52 -7.71 -3.70
CA LEU A 37 -7.56 -7.32 -2.67
C LEU A 37 -6.19 -7.99 -2.85
N ALA A 38 -6.18 -9.29 -3.15
CA ALA A 38 -4.93 -10.01 -3.41
C ALA A 38 -4.21 -9.49 -4.66
N ALA A 39 -4.95 -9.20 -5.73
CA ALA A 39 -4.40 -8.61 -6.96
C ALA A 39 -3.81 -7.22 -6.69
N GLN A 40 -4.49 -6.39 -5.90
CA GLN A 40 -3.99 -5.08 -5.49
C GLN A 40 -2.69 -5.19 -4.68
N GLN A 41 -2.59 -6.17 -3.77
CA GLN A 41 -1.34 -6.43 -3.03
C GLN A 41 -0.21 -6.94 -3.95
N GLN A 42 -0.52 -7.79 -4.93
CA GLN A 42 0.46 -8.29 -5.89
C GLN A 42 1.00 -7.16 -6.78
N GLU A 43 0.13 -6.28 -7.27
CA GLU A 43 0.53 -5.10 -8.05
C GLU A 43 1.45 -4.19 -7.24
N ARG A 44 1.09 -3.94 -5.97
CA ARG A 44 1.93 -3.19 -5.04
C ARG A 44 3.30 -3.83 -4.81
N ALA A 45 3.36 -5.15 -4.60
CA ALA A 45 4.62 -5.88 -4.44
C ALA A 45 5.50 -5.81 -5.70
N SER A 46 4.87 -5.85 -6.89
CA SER A 46 5.55 -5.66 -8.16
C SER A 46 6.15 -4.26 -8.27
N LEU A 47 5.38 -3.21 -7.92
CA LEU A 47 5.87 -1.83 -7.93
C LEU A 47 7.07 -1.64 -6.99
N VAL A 48 7.00 -2.16 -5.77
CA VAL A 48 8.14 -2.09 -4.82
C VAL A 48 9.37 -2.80 -5.37
N THR A 49 9.18 -3.97 -6.00
CA THR A 49 10.28 -4.74 -6.60
C THR A 49 10.91 -3.98 -7.77
N GLU A 50 10.11 -3.37 -8.63
CA GLU A 50 10.58 -2.51 -9.74
C GLU A 50 11.35 -1.30 -9.22
N VAL A 51 10.81 -0.65 -8.19
CA VAL A 51 11.44 0.51 -7.54
C VAL A 51 12.81 0.14 -6.97
N ILE A 52 12.96 -1.02 -6.33
CA ILE A 52 14.26 -1.53 -5.86
C ILE A 52 15.16 -1.91 -7.05
N GLY A 53 14.60 -2.49 -8.11
CA GLY A 53 15.32 -2.85 -9.34
C GLY A 53 16.07 -1.69 -9.98
N SER A 54 15.54 -0.46 -9.86
CA SER A 54 16.20 0.75 -10.39
C SER A 54 17.63 0.97 -9.89
N PHE A 55 17.99 0.50 -8.69
CA PHE A 55 19.36 0.56 -8.18
C PHE A 55 20.30 -0.42 -8.89
N ALA A 56 19.81 -1.62 -9.23
CA ALA A 56 20.58 -2.63 -9.93
C ALA A 56 20.77 -2.28 -11.42
N GLU A 57 19.85 -1.50 -11.99
CA GLU A 57 19.92 -1.01 -13.38
C GLU A 57 20.85 0.20 -13.56
N ALA A 58 21.28 0.85 -12.47
CA ALA A 58 22.28 1.91 -12.51
C ALA A 58 23.62 1.41 -13.07
N ASN A 59 24.44 2.32 -13.62
CA ASN A 59 25.76 1.98 -14.14
C ASN A 59 26.85 2.88 -13.51
N PRO A 60 27.67 2.36 -12.59
CA PRO A 60 27.66 0.99 -12.07
C PRO A 60 26.44 0.70 -11.18
N PRO A 61 26.06 -0.59 -10.99
CA PRO A 61 24.97 -0.97 -10.10
C PRO A 61 25.20 -0.47 -8.68
N ILE A 62 24.15 0.03 -8.05
CA ILE A 62 24.18 0.57 -6.68
C ILE A 62 23.57 -0.49 -5.75
N SER A 63 24.23 -0.80 -4.64
CA SER A 63 23.67 -1.72 -3.65
C SER A 63 22.51 -1.04 -2.92
N PHE A 64 21.37 -1.72 -2.82
CA PHE A 64 20.26 -1.24 -2.00
C PHE A 64 20.65 -1.17 -0.52
N LEU A 65 21.56 -2.05 -0.05
CA LEU A 65 22.08 -1.95 1.32
C LEU A 65 22.85 -0.65 1.53
N ASP A 66 23.61 -0.17 0.54
CA ASP A 66 24.32 1.11 0.66
C ASP A 66 23.35 2.29 0.75
N PHE A 67 22.18 2.21 0.11
CA PHE A 67 21.10 3.19 0.28
C PHE A 67 20.47 3.15 1.68
N ILE A 68 20.27 1.95 2.23
CA ILE A 68 19.71 1.76 3.56
C ILE A 68 20.70 2.23 4.64
N ASP A 69 21.97 1.87 4.52
CA ASP A 69 23.04 2.20 5.47
C ASP A 69 23.63 3.61 5.26
N GLU A 70 23.07 4.40 4.33
CA GLU A 70 23.48 5.79 4.04
C GLU A 70 24.94 5.93 3.56
N ASN A 71 25.46 4.89 2.91
CA ASN A 71 26.83 4.83 2.37
C ASN A 71 26.95 5.31 0.92
N LEU A 72 25.91 5.94 0.38
CA LEU A 72 25.92 6.46 -0.99
C LEU A 72 26.74 7.75 -1.11
N ASP A 73 27.58 7.82 -2.15
CA ASP A 73 28.22 9.07 -2.55
C ASP A 73 27.23 9.98 -3.29
N LEU A 74 26.48 10.78 -2.52
CA LEU A 74 25.53 11.74 -3.07
C LEU A 74 26.20 12.94 -3.74
N SER A 75 27.53 13.09 -3.72
CA SER A 75 28.22 14.09 -4.54
C SER A 75 28.20 13.72 -6.03
N ASN A 76 28.07 12.42 -6.33
CA ASN A 76 27.82 11.93 -7.67
C ASN A 76 26.36 12.18 -8.08
N GLN A 77 26.17 12.94 -9.16
CA GLN A 77 24.85 13.32 -9.65
C GLN A 77 24.01 12.11 -10.09
N ASP A 78 24.61 11.07 -10.67
CA ASP A 78 23.89 9.89 -11.14
C ASP A 78 23.38 9.06 -9.96
N ILE A 79 24.22 8.84 -8.94
CA ILE A 79 23.82 8.14 -7.70
C ILE A 79 22.74 8.94 -6.98
N ARG A 80 22.90 10.26 -6.88
CA ARG A 80 21.90 11.14 -6.27
C ARG A 80 20.55 11.04 -7.00
N ALA A 81 20.54 11.09 -8.33
CA ALA A 81 19.32 11.01 -9.13
C ALA A 81 18.57 9.69 -8.91
N VAL A 82 19.27 8.56 -8.84
CA VAL A 82 18.67 7.25 -8.54
C VAL A 82 18.05 7.25 -7.14
N ALA A 83 18.79 7.73 -6.13
CA ALA A 83 18.34 7.75 -4.74
C ALA A 83 17.13 8.67 -4.54
N GLU A 84 17.15 9.89 -5.10
CA GLU A 84 16.02 10.83 -5.03
C GLU A 84 14.79 10.27 -5.75
N THR A 85 14.97 9.66 -6.92
CA THR A 85 13.86 9.01 -7.66
C THR A 85 13.24 7.90 -6.82
N TYR A 86 14.04 7.07 -6.16
CA TYR A 86 13.54 6.05 -5.26
C TYR A 86 12.73 6.66 -4.10
N VAL A 87 13.27 7.70 -3.44
CA VAL A 87 12.58 8.36 -2.32
C VAL A 87 11.25 8.95 -2.77
N TYR A 88 11.17 9.55 -3.96
CA TYR A 88 9.90 10.01 -4.50
C TYR A 88 8.91 8.85 -4.69
N ARG A 89 9.36 7.74 -5.29
CA ARG A 89 8.50 6.57 -5.56
C ARG A 89 8.03 5.90 -4.27
N ILE A 90 8.87 5.79 -3.24
CA ILE A 90 8.46 5.16 -1.97
C ILE A 90 7.39 5.97 -1.25
N TRP A 91 7.42 7.31 -1.35
CA TRP A 91 6.34 8.16 -0.81
C TRP A 91 4.99 7.89 -1.47
N MET A 92 4.96 7.62 -2.78
CA MET A 92 3.71 7.20 -3.46
C MET A 92 3.19 5.87 -2.94
N VAL A 93 4.08 4.93 -2.59
CA VAL A 93 3.70 3.67 -1.94
C VAL A 93 3.16 3.93 -0.54
N TYR A 94 3.77 4.83 0.23
CA TYR A 94 3.31 5.17 1.58
C TYR A 94 1.93 5.87 1.60
N GLU A 95 1.63 6.72 0.62
CA GLU A 95 0.28 7.27 0.46
C GLU A 95 -0.76 6.14 0.24
N ASN A 96 -0.40 5.15 -0.58
CA ASN A 96 -1.26 3.99 -0.80
C ASN A 96 -1.43 3.14 0.47
N ASP A 97 -0.38 3.00 1.28
CA ASP A 97 -0.44 2.29 2.56
C ASP A 97 -1.40 2.96 3.53
N TYR A 98 -1.33 4.29 3.61
CA TYR A 98 -2.26 5.08 4.42
C TYR A 98 -3.71 4.86 3.98
N LEU A 99 -3.99 4.94 2.67
CA LEU A 99 -5.33 4.68 2.13
C LEU A 99 -5.82 3.27 2.44
N GLN A 100 -4.95 2.26 2.38
CA GLN A 100 -5.33 0.88 2.71
C GLN A 100 -5.66 0.72 4.20
N TYR A 101 -4.91 1.38 5.07
CA TYR A 101 -5.20 1.40 6.50
C TYR A 101 -6.56 2.08 6.79
N GLU A 102 -6.82 3.25 6.20
CA GLU A 102 -8.11 3.95 6.34
C GLU A 102 -9.31 3.13 5.83
N LEU A 103 -9.10 2.28 4.81
CA LEU A 103 -10.11 1.36 4.29
C LEU A 103 -10.29 0.09 5.15
N GLY A 104 -9.54 -0.08 6.24
CA GLY A 104 -9.57 -1.27 7.09
C GLY A 104 -8.95 -2.51 6.44
N LEU A 105 -8.08 -2.32 5.44
CA LEU A 105 -7.40 -3.39 4.69
C LEU A 105 -5.99 -3.68 5.22
N MET A 106 -5.58 -3.04 6.30
CA MET A 106 -4.28 -3.22 6.95
C MET A 106 -4.46 -3.39 8.46
N ASP A 107 -3.82 -4.41 9.01
CA ASP A 107 -3.80 -4.63 10.45
C ASP A 107 -3.01 -3.52 11.17
N GLU A 108 -3.44 -3.21 12.41
CA GLU A 108 -2.86 -2.12 13.21
C GLU A 108 -1.37 -2.31 13.46
N ASP A 109 -0.92 -3.54 13.75
CA ASP A 109 0.50 -3.84 14.00
C ASP A 109 1.37 -3.63 12.75
N ILE A 110 0.86 -4.02 11.58
CA ILE A 110 1.49 -3.76 10.29
C ILE A 110 1.56 -2.26 10.04
N TRP A 111 0.47 -1.54 10.32
CA TRP A 111 0.41 -0.09 10.15
C TRP A 111 1.42 0.65 11.02
N GLN A 112 1.52 0.29 12.31
CA GLN A 112 2.52 0.89 13.20
C GLN A 112 3.97 0.66 12.70
N ALA A 113 4.27 -0.53 12.17
CA ALA A 113 5.58 -0.79 11.56
C ALA A 113 5.82 0.06 10.30
N LYS A 114 4.79 0.30 9.50
CA LYS A 114 4.86 1.19 8.33
C LYS A 114 5.10 2.64 8.73
N ILE A 115 4.40 3.17 9.73
CA ILE A 115 4.65 4.51 10.27
C ILE A 115 6.10 4.67 10.70
N ALA A 116 6.67 3.69 11.42
CA ALA A 116 8.08 3.74 11.82
C ALA A 116 9.03 3.85 10.62
N SER A 117 8.77 3.11 9.54
CA SER A 117 9.52 3.20 8.29
C SER A 117 9.36 4.55 7.60
N MET A 118 8.13 5.09 7.54
CA MET A 118 7.86 6.40 6.93
C MET A 118 8.58 7.51 7.69
N ARG A 119 8.53 7.49 9.03
CA ARG A 119 9.24 8.44 9.89
C ARG A 119 10.75 8.36 9.73
N TYR A 120 11.29 7.15 9.58
CA TYR A 120 12.70 6.95 9.27
C TYR A 120 13.09 7.65 7.96
N VAL A 121 12.35 7.44 6.87
CA VAL A 121 12.60 8.11 5.59
C VAL A 121 12.40 9.63 5.68
N TYR A 122 11.35 10.09 6.37
CA TYR A 122 11.05 11.50 6.58
C TYR A 122 12.19 12.25 7.28
N SER A 123 12.85 11.60 8.25
CA SER A 123 13.97 12.16 9.00
C SER A 123 15.29 12.28 8.22
N ARG A 124 15.36 11.76 6.97
CA ARG A 124 16.59 11.79 6.16
C ARG A 124 16.80 13.15 5.49
N CYS A 125 17.68 13.96 6.06
CA CYS A 125 17.91 15.33 5.62
C CYS A 125 18.48 15.46 4.21
N GLN A 126 19.30 14.51 3.77
CA GLN A 126 19.79 14.48 2.39
C GLN A 126 18.67 14.37 1.34
N TYR A 127 17.46 13.98 1.72
CA TYR A 127 16.31 13.84 0.83
C TYR A 127 15.17 14.81 1.17
N LYS A 128 15.42 15.84 1.98
CA LYS A 128 14.39 16.81 2.43
C LYS A 128 13.60 17.42 1.26
N GLU A 129 14.29 17.85 0.20
CA GLU A 129 13.66 18.51 -0.94
C GLU A 129 12.72 17.58 -1.71
N VAL A 130 13.19 16.38 -2.04
CA VAL A 130 12.37 15.38 -2.77
C VAL A 130 11.21 14.87 -1.91
N THR A 131 11.43 14.69 -0.61
CA THR A 131 10.37 14.33 0.36
C THR A 131 9.32 15.43 0.44
N ALA A 132 9.72 16.69 0.60
CA ALA A 132 8.78 17.82 0.61
C ALA A 132 8.00 17.92 -0.70
N ARG A 133 8.66 17.66 -1.84
CA ARG A 133 8.00 17.67 -3.14
C ARG A 133 7.00 16.52 -3.28
N ALA A 134 7.35 15.30 -2.89
CA ALA A 134 6.45 14.16 -2.94
C ALA A 134 5.21 14.40 -2.05
N LEU A 135 5.44 14.83 -0.81
CA LEU A 135 4.37 15.07 0.16
C LEU A 135 3.49 16.27 -0.18
N SER A 136 3.92 17.18 -1.07
CA SER A 136 3.06 18.26 -1.57
C SER A 136 1.84 17.76 -2.37
N PHE A 137 1.86 16.49 -2.79
CA PHE A 137 0.76 15.79 -3.47
C PHE A 137 0.07 14.74 -2.60
N SER A 138 0.46 14.62 -1.32
CA SER A 138 -0.09 13.67 -0.35
C SER A 138 -1.28 14.24 0.41
N SER A 139 -2.03 13.37 1.06
CA SER A 139 -3.09 13.76 2.00
C SER A 139 -2.52 14.54 3.20
N ALA A 140 -3.29 15.52 3.67
CA ALA A 140 -2.90 16.33 4.83
C ALA A 140 -2.78 15.49 6.11
N ASP A 141 -3.58 14.43 6.23
CA ASP A 141 -3.55 13.55 7.38
C ASP A 141 -2.23 12.76 7.46
N LEU A 142 -1.71 12.28 6.33
CA LEU A 142 -0.40 11.64 6.28
C LEU A 142 0.70 12.58 6.79
N LEU A 143 0.66 13.86 6.41
CA LEU A 143 1.62 14.86 6.91
C LEU A 143 1.57 14.97 8.44
N THR A 144 0.37 15.02 9.03
CA THR A 144 0.24 15.11 10.50
C THR A 144 0.75 13.87 11.23
N LEU A 145 0.67 12.68 10.60
CA LEU A 145 1.18 11.44 11.19
C LEU A 145 2.71 11.37 11.23
N LEU A 146 3.37 12.09 10.32
CA LEU A 146 4.83 12.17 10.21
C LEU A 146 5.42 13.27 11.10
N ASP A 147 4.62 14.26 11.50
CA ASP A 147 4.99 15.36 12.39
C ASP A 147 5.09 14.88 13.86
N ASP A 148 6.02 13.96 14.13
CA ASP A 148 6.39 13.56 15.48
C ASP A 148 7.54 14.49 15.97
N PRO A 149 7.39 15.19 17.10
CA PRO A 149 8.42 16.08 17.62
C PRO A 149 9.74 15.36 17.98
N ASN A 150 9.75 14.02 18.03
CA ASN A 150 10.96 13.21 18.23
C ASN A 150 11.62 12.78 16.92
N THR A 151 10.95 12.87 15.77
CA THR A 151 11.61 12.73 14.47
C THR A 151 12.48 13.95 14.25
N ARG A 152 13.81 13.75 14.24
CA ARG A 152 14.80 14.82 14.06
C ARG A 152 14.38 15.71 12.88
N SER A 153 13.95 16.92 13.19
CA SER A 153 13.77 17.96 12.18
C SER A 153 15.16 18.25 11.61
N CYS A 154 15.27 18.20 10.29
CA CYS A 154 16.45 18.69 9.59
C CYS A 154 16.56 20.19 9.83
N GLU A 155 17.32 20.57 10.86
CA GLU A 155 17.63 21.96 11.21
C GLU A 155 18.06 22.69 9.93
N GLU A 156 17.50 23.88 9.72
CA GLU A 156 17.84 24.78 8.60
C GLU A 156 19.26 25.32 8.70
#